data_AF-A0A933APH2-F1
#
_entry.id   AF-A0A933APH2-F1
#
_cell.length_a   1.000
_cell.length_b   1.000
_cell.length_c   1.000
_cell.angle_alpha   90.00
_cell.angle_beta   90.00
_cell.angle_gamma   90.00
#
_symmetry.space_group_name_H-M   'P 1'
#
loop_
_entity.id
_entity.type
_entity.pdbx_description
1 polymer ?
#
loop_
_entity_poly.entity_id
_entity_poly.type
_entity_poly.pdbx_seq_one_letter_code
_entity_poly.pdbx_strand_id
1 'polypeptide(L)'
;MADRAQQANEYMKAKMGFTPRMFQVINTVAPESGERFADYYATVWADGALSKKVKELMFTAIGVSYCSPRCLIHVIPAIEAGATDGEIFEAVSVGTVAAGFVPGGPGIPYAFEYALKVLGIAASFRKGEKWEYLEPPKYNHGVY
;
A
#
# COMPACT_ATOMS: atom_id res chain seq x y z
N MET A 1 25.48 16.48 5.86
CA MET A 1 24.46 16.13 4.86
C MET A 1 23.78 14.80 5.15
N ALA A 2 24.49 13.72 5.51
CA ALA A 2 23.87 12.43 5.87
C ALA A 2 22.82 12.52 6.98
N ASP A 3 23.07 13.37 7.99
CA ASP A 3 22.14 13.62 9.10
C ASP A 3 20.79 14.21 8.63
N ARG A 4 20.81 15.16 7.68
CA ARG A 4 19.59 15.79 7.17
C ARG A 4 18.71 14.83 6.37
N ALA A 5 19.32 13.96 5.57
CA ALA A 5 18.62 12.95 4.78
C ALA A 5 17.97 11.90 5.69
N GLN A 6 18.68 11.50 6.75
CA GLN A 6 18.17 10.57 7.75
C GLN A 6 16.97 11.17 8.52
N GLN A 7 17.08 12.44 8.94
CA GLN A 7 15.96 13.16 9.56
C GLN A 7 14.73 13.22 8.65
N ALA A 8 14.89 13.50 7.35
CA ALA A 8 13.78 13.47 6.40
C ALA A 8 13.19 12.06 6.25
N ASN A 9 14.03 11.02 6.20
CA ASN A 9 13.56 9.63 6.15
C ASN A 9 12.72 9.28 7.39
N GLU A 10 13.17 9.67 8.59
CA GLU A 10 12.46 9.44 9.85
C GLU A 10 11.16 10.24 9.91
N TYR A 11 11.18 11.49 9.44
CA TYR A 11 9.99 12.34 9.34
C TYR A 11 8.92 11.70 8.45
N MET A 12 9.31 11.26 7.24
CA MET A 12 8.40 10.58 6.32
C MET A 12 7.84 9.29 6.94
N LYS A 13 8.70 8.48 7.58
CA LYS A 13 8.26 7.25 8.26
C LYS A 13 7.24 7.54 9.37
N ALA A 14 7.45 8.59 10.15
CA ALA A 14 6.52 8.97 11.22
C ALA A 14 5.16 9.42 10.68
N LYS A 15 5.13 10.11 9.52
CA LYS A 15 3.89 10.63 8.91
C LYS A 15 3.13 9.59 8.08
N MET A 16 3.86 8.74 7.36
CA MET A 16 3.31 7.82 6.37
C MET A 16 3.35 6.34 6.80
N GLY A 17 4.05 6.02 7.89
CA GLY A 17 4.32 4.65 8.35
C GLY A 17 5.56 4.00 7.69
N PHE A 18 6.03 4.55 6.57
CA PHE A 18 7.18 4.04 5.83
C PHE A 18 7.87 5.14 5.02
N THR A 19 9.09 4.87 4.55
CA THR A 19 9.83 5.76 3.64
C THR A 19 10.09 5.00 2.34
N PRO A 20 9.40 5.34 1.23
CA PRO A 20 9.61 4.64 -0.04
C PRO A 20 11.07 4.71 -0.50
N ARG A 21 11.59 3.65 -1.12
CA ARG A 21 12.99 3.58 -1.61
C ARG A 21 13.38 4.78 -2.48
N MET A 22 12.49 5.23 -3.35
CA MET A 22 12.71 6.41 -4.18
C MET A 22 12.96 7.66 -3.32
N PHE A 23 12.19 7.84 -2.24
CA PHE A 23 12.36 8.96 -1.32
C PHE A 23 13.61 8.85 -0.46
N GLN A 24 14.08 7.65 -0.13
CA GLN A 24 15.39 7.49 0.53
C GLN A 24 16.52 8.09 -0.31
N VAL A 25 16.43 7.99 -1.64
CA VAL A 25 17.38 8.63 -2.58
C VAL A 25 17.11 10.13 -2.71
N ILE A 26 15.85 10.53 -2.95
CA ILE A 26 15.47 11.96 -3.05
C ILE A 26 15.92 12.73 -1.80
N ASN A 27 15.76 12.16 -0.61
CA ASN A 27 16.10 12.82 0.64
C ASN A 27 17.61 13.11 0.80
N THR A 28 18.48 12.42 0.06
CA THR A 28 19.92 12.73 0.02
C THR A 28 20.25 14.01 -0.74
N VAL A 29 19.37 14.43 -1.65
CA VAL A 29 19.58 15.60 -2.53
C VAL A 29 18.57 16.73 -2.29
N ALA A 30 17.33 16.40 -1.92
CA ALA A 30 16.20 17.30 -1.73
C ALA A 30 15.28 16.82 -0.58
N PRO A 31 15.77 16.84 0.68
CA PRO A 31 15.04 16.34 1.85
C PRO A 31 13.71 17.05 2.09
N GLU A 32 13.63 18.35 1.80
CA GLU A 32 12.38 19.10 1.94
C GLU A 32 11.28 18.56 1.02
N SER A 33 11.60 18.15 -0.21
CA SER A 33 10.62 17.56 -1.13
C SER A 33 9.99 16.29 -0.56
N GLY A 34 10.77 15.44 0.13
CA GLY A 34 10.25 14.26 0.81
C GLY A 34 9.33 14.60 1.97
N GLU A 35 9.70 15.59 2.79
CA GLU A 35 8.88 16.06 3.90
C GLU A 35 7.54 16.64 3.43
N ARG A 36 7.55 17.46 2.38
CA ARG A 36 6.31 18.03 1.80
C ARG A 36 5.42 16.99 1.17
N PHE A 37 6.01 15.97 0.55
CA PHE A 37 5.24 14.81 0.08
C PHE A 37 4.59 14.07 1.26
N ALA A 38 5.33 13.84 2.35
CA ALA A 38 4.79 13.17 3.54
C ALA A 38 3.69 13.98 4.22
N ASP A 39 3.82 15.30 4.28
CA ASP A 39 2.77 16.20 4.78
C ASP A 39 1.48 16.02 3.97
N TYR A 40 1.57 16.16 2.64
CA TYR A 40 0.42 15.98 1.75
C TYR A 40 -0.18 14.58 1.88
N TYR A 41 0.66 13.54 1.83
CA TYR A 41 0.22 12.15 1.95
C TYR A 41 -0.55 11.92 3.25
N ALA A 42 -0.04 12.41 4.39
CA ALA A 42 -0.71 12.28 5.68
C ALA A 42 -2.10 12.95 5.70
N THR A 43 -2.27 14.09 5.00
CA THR A 43 -3.59 14.76 4.92
C THR A 43 -4.62 13.93 4.15
N VAL A 44 -4.20 13.14 3.16
CA VAL A 44 -5.11 12.28 2.39
C VAL A 44 -5.69 11.19 3.29
N TRP A 45 -4.86 10.59 4.14
CA TRP A 45 -5.24 9.47 5.01
C TRP A 45 -5.81 9.86 6.37
N ALA A 46 -5.68 11.12 6.78
CA ALA A 46 -6.27 11.62 8.01
C ALA A 46 -7.80 11.43 8.03
N ASP A 47 -8.39 11.27 9.21
CA ASP A 47 -9.85 11.23 9.34
C ASP A 47 -10.50 12.52 8.83
N GLY A 48 -11.65 12.36 8.18
CA GLY A 48 -12.48 13.46 7.68
C GLY A 48 -13.90 12.97 7.43
N ALA A 49 -14.53 13.41 6.33
CA ALA A 49 -15.85 12.89 5.93
C ALA A 49 -15.86 11.37 5.72
N LEU A 50 -14.72 10.79 5.33
CA LEU A 50 -14.44 9.36 5.38
C LEU A 50 -13.37 9.13 6.43
N SER A 51 -13.53 8.09 7.24
CA SER A 51 -12.51 7.67 8.20
C SER A 51 -11.29 7.12 7.48
N LYS A 52 -10.13 7.15 8.15
CA LYS A 52 -8.89 6.52 7.66
C LYS A 52 -9.14 5.07 7.25
N LYS A 53 -9.83 4.29 8.10
CA LYS A 53 -10.21 2.89 7.82
C LYS A 53 -10.88 2.75 6.45
N VAL A 54 -11.90 3.58 6.18
CA VAL A 54 -12.64 3.52 4.91
C VAL A 54 -11.72 3.85 3.73
N LYS A 55 -10.89 4.90 3.85
CA LYS A 55 -9.94 5.28 2.79
C LYS A 55 -8.94 4.16 2.50
N GLU A 56 -8.38 3.52 3.53
CA GLU A 56 -7.41 2.41 3.39
C GLU A 56 -8.05 1.18 2.73
N LEU A 57 -9.30 0.85 3.08
CA LEU A 57 -10.06 -0.21 2.42
C LEU A 57 -10.35 0.12 0.94
N MET A 58 -10.75 1.36 0.65
CA MET A 58 -10.96 1.82 -0.74
C MET A 58 -9.69 1.67 -1.58
N PHE A 59 -8.54 2.09 -1.05
CA PHE A 59 -7.28 2.00 -1.79
C PHE A 59 -6.76 0.57 -1.90
N THR A 60 -7.04 -0.28 -0.91
CA THR A 60 -6.80 -1.73 -1.00
C THR A 60 -7.62 -2.33 -2.14
N ALA A 61 -8.89 -1.97 -2.29
CA ALA A 61 -9.76 -2.40 -3.39
C ALA A 61 -9.22 -1.92 -4.76
N ILE A 62 -8.75 -0.68 -4.85
CA ILE A 62 -8.07 -0.15 -6.05
C ILE A 62 -6.80 -0.96 -6.35
N GLY A 63 -6.01 -1.28 -5.33
CA GLY A 63 -4.81 -2.11 -5.48
C GLY A 63 -5.12 -3.48 -6.09
N VAL A 64 -6.21 -4.10 -5.66
CA VAL A 64 -6.72 -5.35 -6.24
C VAL A 64 -7.20 -5.15 -7.66
N SER A 65 -7.98 -4.10 -7.95
CA SER A 65 -8.55 -3.89 -9.28
C SER A 65 -7.51 -3.65 -10.37
N TYR A 66 -6.37 -3.05 -10.00
CA TYR A 66 -5.24 -2.80 -10.89
C TYR A 66 -4.14 -3.86 -10.81
N CYS A 67 -4.33 -4.93 -10.03
CA CYS A 67 -3.29 -5.92 -9.75
C CYS A 67 -1.96 -5.26 -9.36
N SER A 68 -2.00 -4.24 -8.49
CA SER A 68 -0.82 -3.48 -8.07
C SER A 68 -0.27 -4.07 -6.77
N PRO A 69 0.87 -4.81 -6.80
CA PRO A 69 1.41 -5.42 -5.60
C PRO A 69 1.76 -4.37 -4.55
N ARG A 70 2.20 -3.18 -4.99
CA ARG A 70 2.60 -2.07 -4.09
C ARG A 70 1.43 -1.43 -3.35
N CYS A 71 0.21 -1.56 -3.87
CA CYS A 71 -0.99 -0.99 -3.24
C CYS A 71 -1.63 -1.95 -2.24
N LEU A 72 -1.35 -3.26 -2.33
CA LEU A 72 -1.93 -4.27 -1.42
C LEU A 72 -1.51 -4.06 0.05
N ILE A 73 -0.36 -3.40 0.27
CA ILE A 73 0.16 -3.10 1.61
C ILE A 73 -0.80 -2.28 2.46
N HIS A 74 -1.73 -1.56 1.86
CA HIS A 74 -2.72 -0.72 2.54
C HIS A 74 -3.73 -1.52 3.38
N VAL A 75 -3.77 -2.85 3.24
CA VAL A 75 -4.50 -3.69 4.20
C VAL A 75 -3.93 -3.59 5.62
N ILE A 76 -2.63 -3.33 5.78
CA ILE A 76 -1.98 -3.18 7.08
C ILE A 76 -2.49 -1.94 7.83
N PRO A 77 -2.37 -0.70 7.29
CA PRO A 77 -2.93 0.47 7.94
C PRO A 77 -4.45 0.42 8.04
N ALA A 78 -5.16 -0.31 7.16
CA ALA A 78 -6.59 -0.59 7.35
C ALA A 78 -6.85 -1.38 8.64
N ILE A 79 -6.09 -2.46 8.88
CA ILE A 79 -6.18 -3.28 10.10
C ILE A 79 -5.82 -2.45 11.33
N GLU A 80 -4.75 -1.66 11.27
CA GLU A 80 -4.35 -0.76 12.36
C GLU A 80 -5.41 0.32 12.64
N ALA A 81 -6.17 0.74 11.62
CA ALA A 81 -7.32 1.62 11.76
C ALA A 81 -8.63 0.89 12.19
N GLY A 82 -8.55 -0.40 12.52
CA GLY A 82 -9.67 -1.18 13.06
C GLY A 82 -10.51 -1.90 12.01
N ALA A 83 -10.00 -2.14 10.79
CA ALA A 83 -10.69 -2.97 9.82
C ALA A 83 -10.80 -4.42 10.30
N THR A 84 -11.99 -4.99 10.14
CA THR A 84 -12.28 -6.41 10.37
C THR A 84 -11.99 -7.24 9.12
N ASP A 85 -11.87 -8.55 9.27
CA ASP A 85 -11.66 -9.45 8.13
C ASP A 85 -12.87 -9.45 7.17
N GLY A 86 -14.07 -9.23 7.69
CA GLY A 86 -15.28 -9.05 6.88
C GLY A 86 -15.21 -7.79 6.01
N GLU A 87 -14.82 -6.65 6.59
CA GLU A 87 -14.66 -5.39 5.83
C GLU A 87 -13.56 -5.50 4.76
N ILE A 88 -12.45 -6.18 5.08
CA ILE A 88 -11.37 -6.44 4.10
C ILE A 88 -11.88 -7.34 2.97
N PHE A 89 -12.59 -8.42 3.30
CA PHE A 89 -13.18 -9.34 2.33
C PHE A 89 -14.14 -8.61 1.37
N GLU A 90 -15.04 -7.78 1.89
CA GLU A 90 -15.96 -6.99 1.06
C GLU A 90 -15.20 -6.02 0.14
N ALA A 91 -14.21 -5.30 0.67
CA ALA A 91 -13.41 -4.36 -0.11
C ALA A 91 -12.66 -5.04 -1.27
N VAL A 92 -11.97 -6.14 -1.01
CA VAL A 92 -11.23 -6.87 -2.08
C VAL A 92 -12.17 -7.55 -3.07
N SER A 93 -13.38 -7.93 -2.65
CA SER A 93 -14.41 -8.47 -3.54
C SER A 93 -14.89 -7.40 -4.54
N VAL A 94 -15.11 -6.17 -4.07
CA VAL A 94 -15.43 -5.03 -4.96
C VAL A 94 -14.29 -4.77 -5.95
N GLY A 95 -13.03 -4.74 -5.48
CA GLY A 95 -11.87 -4.58 -6.35
C GLY A 95 -11.75 -5.69 -7.41
N THR A 96 -12.03 -6.93 -7.02
CA THR A 96 -12.02 -8.10 -7.93
C THR A 96 -13.04 -7.97 -9.03
N VAL A 97 -14.29 -7.60 -8.69
CA VAL A 97 -15.35 -7.38 -9.68
C VAL A 97 -15.00 -6.21 -10.59
N ALA A 98 -14.53 -5.09 -10.04
CA ALA A 98 -14.13 -3.92 -10.81
C ALA A 98 -13.09 -4.25 -11.90
N ALA A 99 -12.10 -5.11 -11.60
CA ALA A 99 -11.10 -5.54 -12.57
C ALA A 99 -11.69 -6.21 -13.84
N GLY A 100 -12.87 -6.83 -13.73
CA GLY A 100 -13.58 -7.44 -14.86
C GLY A 100 -14.35 -6.47 -15.75
N PHE A 101 -14.70 -5.29 -15.22
CA PHE A 101 -15.50 -4.29 -15.92
C PHE A 101 -14.69 -3.10 -16.45
N VAL A 102 -13.39 -3.03 -16.15
CA VAL A 102 -12.48 -2.01 -16.70
C VAL A 102 -12.02 -2.44 -18.10
N PRO A 103 -12.30 -1.66 -19.17
CA PRO A 103 -11.78 -1.97 -20.50
C PRO A 103 -10.25 -2.03 -20.51
N GLY A 104 -9.69 -3.15 -20.99
CA GLY A 104 -8.24 -3.39 -20.94
C GLY A 104 -7.68 -3.63 -19.54
N GLY A 105 -8.54 -3.83 -18.54
CA GLY A 105 -8.15 -4.16 -17.17
C GLY A 105 -7.66 -5.60 -17.02
N PRO A 106 -7.13 -5.97 -15.85
CA PRO A 106 -6.56 -7.29 -15.61
C PRO A 106 -7.56 -8.44 -15.74
N GLY A 107 -8.85 -8.20 -15.49
CA GLY A 107 -9.88 -9.24 -15.45
C GLY A 107 -10.01 -9.91 -14.07
N ILE A 108 -11.17 -10.54 -13.83
CA ILE A 108 -11.53 -11.16 -12.55
C ILE A 108 -10.52 -12.22 -12.08
N PRO A 109 -10.07 -13.18 -12.92
CA PRO A 109 -9.18 -14.26 -12.43
C PRO A 109 -7.87 -13.74 -11.84
N TYR A 110 -7.25 -12.74 -12.47
CA TYR A 110 -6.00 -12.18 -11.98
C TYR A 110 -6.22 -11.32 -10.73
N ALA A 111 -7.26 -10.49 -10.71
CA ALA A 111 -7.58 -9.70 -9.51
C ALA A 111 -7.93 -10.60 -8.31
N PHE A 112 -8.52 -11.77 -8.55
CA PHE A 112 -8.80 -12.75 -7.51
C PHE A 112 -7.52 -13.24 -6.81
N GLU A 113 -6.43 -13.48 -7.54
CA GLU A 113 -5.13 -13.82 -6.94
C GLU A 113 -4.61 -12.71 -6.02
N TYR A 114 -4.82 -11.45 -6.40
CA TYR A 114 -4.42 -10.30 -5.61
C TYR A 114 -5.32 -10.13 -4.37
N ALA A 115 -6.62 -10.40 -4.48
CA ALA A 115 -7.53 -10.45 -3.34
C ALA A 115 -7.12 -11.55 -2.35
N LEU A 116 -6.81 -12.75 -2.82
CA LEU A 116 -6.28 -13.83 -1.98
C LEU A 116 -4.98 -13.42 -1.27
N LYS A 117 -4.09 -12.73 -1.99
CA LYS A 117 -2.85 -12.22 -1.40
C LYS A 117 -3.12 -11.22 -0.28
N VAL A 118 -4.07 -10.29 -0.46
CA VAL A 118 -4.48 -9.35 0.60
C VAL A 118 -5.00 -10.09 1.82
N LEU A 119 -5.88 -11.09 1.64
CA LEU A 119 -6.41 -11.88 2.74
C LEU A 119 -5.31 -12.67 3.46
N GLY A 120 -4.35 -13.23 2.72
CA GLY A 120 -3.18 -13.90 3.28
C GLY A 120 -2.30 -12.96 4.11
N ILE A 121 -2.01 -11.76 3.60
CA ILE A 121 -1.25 -10.73 4.32
C ILE A 121 -1.99 -10.32 5.60
N ALA A 122 -3.30 -10.09 5.53
CA ALA A 122 -4.11 -9.74 6.68
C ALA A 122 -4.04 -10.82 7.77
N ALA A 123 -4.20 -12.09 7.39
CA ALA A 123 -4.12 -13.22 8.30
C ALA A 123 -2.75 -13.33 8.97
N SER A 124 -1.67 -13.25 8.21
CA SER A 124 -0.30 -13.31 8.75
C SER A 124 0.02 -12.12 9.64
N PHE A 125 -0.37 -10.90 9.26
CA PHE A 125 -0.16 -9.70 10.07
C PHE A 125 -0.84 -9.81 11.45
N ARG A 126 -2.11 -10.25 11.49
CA ARG A 126 -2.83 -10.44 12.76
C ARG A 126 -2.18 -11.46 13.68
N LYS A 127 -1.55 -12.50 13.11
CA LYS A 127 -0.82 -13.53 13.87
C LYS A 127 0.58 -13.09 14.29
N GLY A 128 1.05 -11.92 13.86
CA GLY A 128 2.43 -11.48 14.06
C GLY A 128 3.45 -12.32 13.26
N GLU A 129 2.99 -13.05 12.24
CA GLU A 129 3.85 -13.84 11.36
C GLU A 129 4.56 -12.92 10.36
N LYS A 130 5.69 -13.38 9.81
CA LYS A 130 6.35 -12.68 8.71
C LYS A 130 5.45 -12.74 7.47
N TRP A 131 5.26 -11.60 6.83
CA TRP A 131 4.48 -11.45 5.59
C TRP A 131 5.25 -10.62 4.57
N GLU A 132 4.89 -10.75 3.29
CA GLU A 132 5.54 -10.03 2.20
C GLU A 132 4.52 -9.65 1.11
N TYR A 133 4.39 -8.35 0.84
CA TYR A 133 3.44 -7.84 -0.15
C TYR A 133 4.03 -7.78 -1.57
N LEU A 134 5.35 -7.65 -1.67
CA LEU A 134 6.10 -7.55 -2.91
C LEU A 134 7.36 -8.39 -2.78
N GLU A 135 7.56 -9.38 -3.65
CA GLU A 135 8.83 -10.08 -3.70
C GLU A 135 9.97 -9.10 -4.06
N PRO A 136 11.19 -9.31 -3.55
CA PRO A 136 12.32 -8.48 -3.93
C PRO A 136 12.48 -8.51 -5.45
N PRO A 137 12.75 -7.36 -6.11
CA PRO A 137 13.01 -7.36 -7.54
C PRO A 137 14.19 -8.29 -7.82
N LYS A 138 13.93 -9.34 -8.61
CA LYS A 138 15.00 -10.19 -9.14
C LYS A 138 15.58 -9.44 -10.33
N TYR A 139 16.77 -8.87 -10.15
CA TYR A 139 17.53 -8.24 -11.24
C TYR A 139 18.31 -9.29 -12.04
N ASN A 140 17.69 -10.45 -12.27
CA ASN A 140 18.17 -11.42 -13.23
C ASN A 140 17.50 -11.07 -14.56
N HIS A 141 18.16 -10.26 -15.38
CA HIS A 141 17.79 -10.16 -16.79
C HIS A 141 18.05 -11.51 -17.47
N GLY A 142 17.14 -12.47 -17.25
CA GLY A 142 16.97 -13.62 -18.11
C GLY A 142 16.36 -13.12 -19.40
N VAL A 143 16.93 -13.55 -20.52
CA VAL A 143 16.35 -13.39 -21.85
C VAL A 143 14.87 -13.76 -21.79
N TYR A 144 14.04 -12.88 -22.35
CA TYR A 144 12.58 -12.98 -22.45
C TYR A 144 12.09 -14.38 -22.82
#